data_AF-A0A0E3X108-F1
#
_entry.id   AF-A0A0E3X108-F1
#
_cell.length_a   1.000
_cell.length_b   1.000
_cell.length_c   1.000
_cell.angle_alpha   90.00
_cell.angle_beta   90.00
_cell.angle_gamma   90.00
#
_symmetry.space_group_name_H-M   'P 1'
#
loop_
_entity.id
_entity.type
_entity.pdbx_description
1 polymer ?
#
loop_
_entity_poly.entity_id
_entity_poly.type
_entity_poly.pdbx_seq_one_letter_code
_entity_poly.pdbx_strand_id
1 'polypeptide(L)'
;MVPLINALSPFFGGFIGGYVAEEGAFGGFKVGILMSVLAAIPGFLLSGILAVMLADIPVLGAILAGSGILITLVIVIYTAIFGIIGAVVGGAVSDNR
;
A
#
# COMPACT_ATOMS: atom_id res chain seq x y z
N MET A 1 -15.06 6.38 3.46
CA MET A 1 -14.93 5.50 2.28
C MET A 1 -15.22 6.32 1.04
N VAL A 2 -14.35 6.28 0.02
CA VAL A 2 -14.50 7.10 -1.19
C VAL A 2 -15.29 6.29 -2.24
N PRO A 3 -16.52 6.70 -2.63
CA PRO A 3 -17.42 5.88 -3.45
C PRO A 3 -16.82 5.41 -4.78
N LEU A 4 -16.02 6.27 -5.42
CA LEU A 4 -15.37 5.98 -6.69
C LEU A 4 -14.31 4.87 -6.57
N ILE A 5 -13.54 4.85 -5.48
CA ILE A 5 -12.52 3.82 -5.24
C ILE A 5 -13.18 2.45 -5.03
N ASN A 6 -14.32 2.43 -4.33
CA ASN A 6 -15.07 1.19 -4.12
C ASN A 6 -15.70 0.65 -5.41
N ALA A 7 -16.12 1.52 -6.33
CA ALA A 7 -16.64 1.08 -7.62
C ALA A 7 -15.56 0.46 -8.53
N LEU A 8 -14.31 0.92 -8.39
CA LEU A 8 -13.18 0.43 -9.18
C LEU A 8 -12.45 -0.76 -8.52
N SER A 9 -12.68 -1.02 -7.24
CA SER A 9 -11.99 -2.11 -6.53
C SER A 9 -12.20 -3.50 -7.15
N PRO A 10 -13.38 -3.88 -7.71
CA PRO A 10 -13.54 -5.17 -8.37
C PRO A 10 -12.75 -5.24 -9.68
N PHE A 11 -12.61 -4.12 -10.40
CA PHE A 11 -11.84 -4.07 -11.64
C PHE A 11 -10.35 -4.30 -11.36
N PHE A 12 -9.78 -3.55 -10.42
CA PHE A 12 -8.38 -3.73 -10.04
C PHE A 12 -8.13 -5.09 -9.38
N GLY A 13 -9.04 -5.54 -8.51
CA GLY A 13 -8.96 -6.85 -7.87
C GLY A 13 -9.03 -8.01 -8.87
N GLY A 14 -9.90 -7.91 -9.89
CA GLY A 14 -10.01 -8.89 -10.96
C GLY A 14 -8.77 -8.94 -11.86
N PHE A 15 -8.22 -7.78 -12.24
CA PHE A 15 -7.01 -7.70 -13.06
C PHE A 15 -5.78 -8.27 -12.31
N ILE A 16 -5.60 -7.87 -11.06
CA ILE A 16 -4.53 -8.38 -10.20
C ILE A 16 -4.69 -9.87 -9.95
N GLY A 17 -5.92 -10.32 -9.62
CA GLY A 17 -6.22 -11.73 -9.41
C GLY A 17 -5.94 -12.58 -10.65
N GLY A 18 -6.29 -12.09 -11.85
CA GLY A 18 -5.99 -12.76 -13.12
C GLY A 18 -4.49 -12.87 -13.39
N TYR A 19 -3.73 -11.79 -13.21
CA TYR A 19 -2.27 -11.82 -13.38
C TYR A 19 -1.58 -12.77 -12.39
N VAL A 20 -2.00 -12.74 -11.11
CA VAL A 20 -1.47 -13.63 -10.07
C VAL A 20 -1.87 -15.09 -10.32
N ALA A 21 -3.03 -15.33 -10.92
CA ALA A 21 -3.46 -16.67 -11.33
C ALA A 21 -2.61 -17.24 -12.48
N GLU A 22 -2.16 -16.39 -13.41
CA GLU A 22 -1.31 -16.80 -14.54
C GLU A 22 0.16 -17.01 -14.13
N GLU A 23 0.71 -16.15 -13.26
CA GLU A 23 2.13 -16.20 -12.85
C GLU A 23 2.39 -16.94 -11.53
N GLY A 24 1.34 -17.50 -10.91
CA GLY A 24 1.43 -18.28 -9.68
C GLY A 24 2.06 -17.52 -8.51
N ALA A 25 2.74 -18.25 -7.61
CA ALA A 25 3.29 -17.68 -6.38
C ALA A 25 4.30 -16.55 -6.61
N PHE A 26 5.11 -16.65 -7.67
CA PHE A 26 6.11 -15.64 -8.01
C PHE A 26 5.48 -14.37 -8.58
N GLY A 27 4.42 -14.50 -9.39
CA GLY A 27 3.57 -13.38 -9.79
C GLY A 27 2.95 -12.68 -8.59
N GLY A 28 2.41 -13.46 -7.65
CA GLY A 28 1.92 -12.99 -6.36
C GLY A 28 2.94 -12.15 -5.59
N PHE A 29 4.19 -12.60 -5.50
CA PHE A 29 5.27 -11.86 -4.85
C PHE A 29 5.53 -10.49 -5.49
N LYS A 30 5.67 -10.44 -6.83
CA LYS A 30 5.90 -9.19 -7.57
C LYS A 30 4.77 -8.19 -7.36
N VAL A 31 3.52 -8.66 -7.44
CA VAL A 31 2.33 -7.82 -7.22
C VAL A 31 2.29 -7.33 -5.78
N GLY A 32 2.57 -8.20 -4.81
CA GLY A 32 2.64 -7.82 -3.41
C GLY A 32 3.61 -6.68 -3.16
N ILE A 33 4.82 -6.74 -3.74
CA ILE A 33 5.80 -5.64 -3.68
C ILE A 33 5.24 -4.38 -4.33
N LEU A 34 4.71 -4.48 -5.55
CA LEU A 34 4.21 -3.31 -6.29
C LEU A 34 3.07 -2.61 -5.52
N MET A 35 2.11 -3.36 -5.00
CA MET A 35 1.02 -2.83 -4.19
C MET A 35 1.53 -2.18 -2.91
N SER A 36 2.55 -2.75 -2.28
CA SER A 36 3.18 -2.18 -1.08
C SER A 36 3.82 -0.82 -1.35
N VAL A 37 4.55 -0.70 -2.46
CA VAL A 37 5.16 0.56 -2.90
C VAL A 37 4.09 1.60 -3.19
N LEU A 38 3.05 1.23 -3.94
CA LEU A 38 1.95 2.14 -4.28
C LEU A 38 1.17 2.58 -3.03
N ALA A 39 0.96 1.69 -2.06
CA ALA A 39 0.29 2.01 -0.81
C ALA A 39 1.08 2.99 0.09
N ALA A 40 2.40 3.06 -0.09
CA ALA A 40 3.24 3.98 0.66
C ALA A 40 3.09 5.45 0.20
N ILE A 41 2.82 5.66 -1.09
CA ILE A 41 2.79 6.98 -1.72
C ILE A 41 1.81 7.93 -1.02
N PRO A 42 0.53 7.58 -0.78
CA PRO A 42 -0.41 8.46 -0.09
C PRO A 42 0.04 8.86 1.31
N GLY A 43 0.62 7.92 2.08
CA GLY A 43 1.07 8.19 3.44
C GLY A 43 2.22 9.20 3.48
N PHE A 44 3.23 9.01 2.61
CA PHE A 44 4.35 9.94 2.51
C PHE A 44 3.93 11.31 1.99
N LEU A 45 3.04 11.36 0.99
CA LEU A 45 2.48 12.61 0.49
C LEU A 45 1.72 13.36 1.59
N LEU A 46 0.85 12.67 2.34
CA LEU A 46 0.09 13.28 3.43
C LEU A 46 1.01 13.83 4.52
N SER A 47 2.03 13.06 4.91
CA SER A 47 3.04 13.50 5.88
C SER A 47 3.78 14.75 5.41
N GLY A 48 4.16 14.81 4.12
CA GLY A 48 4.83 15.98 3.54
C GLY A 48 3.91 17.21 3.49
N ILE A 49 2.67 17.03 3.05
CA ILE A 49 1.68 18.12 2.99
C ILE A 49 1.42 18.70 4.39
N LEU A 50 1.21 17.84 5.40
CA LEU A 50 1.00 18.29 6.78
C LEU A 50 2.21 19.02 7.34
N ALA A 51 3.43 18.55 7.05
CA ALA A 51 4.66 19.24 7.45
C ALA A 51 4.76 20.64 6.86
N VAL A 52 4.40 20.81 5.58
CA VAL A 52 4.38 22.13 4.90
C VAL A 52 3.28 23.03 5.49
N MET A 53 2.08 22.50 5.71
CA MET A 53 0.95 23.27 6.25
C MET A 53 1.19 23.79 7.68
N LEU A 54 2.01 23.11 8.47
CA LEU A 54 2.33 23.48 9.85
C LEU A 54 3.76 24.04 10.01
N ALA A 55 4.44 24.39 8.91
CA ALA A 55 5.80 24.90 8.93
C ALA A 55 5.95 26.16 9.81
N ASP A 56 4.92 27.00 9.89
CA ASP A 56 4.91 28.24 10.68
C ASP A 56 4.68 28.00 12.19
N ILE A 57 4.41 26.76 12.60
CA ILE A 57 4.21 26.38 14.00
C ILE A 57 5.39 25.52 14.46
N PRO A 58 6.47 26.13 15.00
CA PRO A 58 7.79 25.48 15.12
C PRO A 58 7.79 24.16 15.90
N VAL A 59 6.98 24.03 16.94
CA VAL A 59 6.91 22.81 17.76
C VAL A 59 6.02 21.75 17.12
N LEU A 60 4.85 22.13 16.61
CA LEU A 60 3.89 21.18 16.03
C LEU A 60 4.35 20.68 14.65
N GLY A 61 4.90 21.54 13.80
CA GLY A 61 5.42 21.16 12.49
C GLY A 61 6.56 20.15 12.58
N ALA A 62 7.52 20.34 13.51
CA ALA A 62 8.63 19.42 13.72
C ALA A 62 8.17 18.05 14.25
N ILE A 63 7.25 18.04 15.22
CA ILE A 63 6.70 16.80 15.78
C ILE A 63 5.92 16.04 14.69
N LEU A 64 5.01 16.69 13.97
CA LEU A 64 4.19 16.04 12.95
C LEU A 64 5.00 15.56 11.75
N ALA A 65 6.01 16.32 11.31
CA ALA A 65 6.87 15.88 10.21
C ALA A 65 7.64 14.60 10.57
N GLY A 66 8.24 14.56 11.77
CA GLY A 66 8.98 13.38 12.24
C GLY A 66 8.07 12.19 12.54
N SER A 67 6.97 12.41 13.27
CA SER A 67 6.04 11.34 13.63
C SER A 67 5.25 10.83 12.45
N GLY A 68 4.88 11.69 11.49
CA GLY A 68 4.12 11.33 10.29
C GLY A 68 4.89 10.36 9.39
N ILE A 69 6.20 10.58 9.22
CA ILE A 69 7.08 9.66 8.49
C ILE A 69 7.18 8.33 9.21
N LEU A 70 7.40 8.34 10.52
CA LEU A 70 7.48 7.11 11.34
C LEU A 70 6.19 6.30 11.30
N ILE A 71 5.05 6.94 11.50
CA ILE A 71 3.73 6.29 11.46
C ILE A 71 3.49 5.71 10.06
N THR A 72 3.78 6.48 9.00
CA THR A 72 3.69 6.01 7.62
C THR A 72 4.56 4.78 7.42
N LEU A 73 5.81 4.79 7.88
CA LEU A 73 6.73 3.67 7.74
C LEU A 73 6.19 2.40 8.42
N VAL A 74 5.68 2.52 9.65
CA VAL A 74 5.10 1.39 10.40
C VAL A 74 3.90 0.80 9.67
N ILE A 75 3.00 1.66 9.18
CA ILE A 75 1.84 1.24 8.41
C ILE A 75 2.30 0.55 7.13
N VAL A 76 3.22 1.15 6.37
CA VAL A 76 3.74 0.58 5.12
C VAL A 76 4.37 -0.79 5.35
N ILE A 77 5.21 -0.95 6.37
CA ILE A 77 5.82 -2.24 6.70
C ILE A 77 4.76 -3.29 7.01
N TYR A 78 3.79 -2.97 7.88
CA TYR A 78 2.70 -3.88 8.21
C TYR A 78 1.91 -4.27 6.96
N THR A 79 1.48 -3.28 6.17
CA THR A 79 0.66 -3.50 4.98
C THR A 79 1.44 -4.27 3.91
N ALA A 80 2.76 -4.05 3.82
CA ALA A 80 3.61 -4.74 2.87
C ALA A 80 3.77 -6.22 3.21
N ILE A 81 4.02 -6.55 4.48
CA ILE A 81 4.14 -7.94 4.94
C ILE A 81 2.86 -8.70 4.62
N PHE A 82 1.70 -8.19 5.04
CA PHE A 82 0.43 -8.86 4.81
C PHE A 82 0.02 -8.88 3.33
N GLY A 83 0.30 -7.80 2.59
CA GLY A 83 0.03 -7.72 1.15
C GLY A 83 0.85 -8.72 0.34
N ILE A 84 2.14 -8.84 0.63
CA ILE A 84 3.03 -9.81 -0.02
C ILE A 84 2.61 -11.24 0.34
N ILE A 85 2.37 -11.55 1.61
CA ILE A 85 1.92 -12.89 2.03
C ILE A 85 0.59 -13.24 1.35
N GLY A 86 -0.38 -12.34 1.38
CA GLY A 86 -1.69 -12.56 0.76
C GLY A 86 -1.60 -12.80 -0.75
N ALA A 87 -0.78 -12.01 -1.45
CA ALA A 87 -0.60 -12.14 -2.89
C ALA A 87 0.15 -13.44 -3.27
N VAL A 88 1.20 -13.81 -2.52
CA VAL A 88 1.92 -15.08 -2.71
C VAL A 88 1.02 -16.28 -2.46
N VAL A 89 0.25 -16.28 -1.38
CA VAL A 89 -0.71 -17.35 -1.08
C VAL A 89 -1.80 -17.42 -2.15
N GLY A 90 -2.33 -16.28 -2.59
CA GLY A 90 -3.30 -16.22 -3.68
C GLY A 90 -2.77 -16.84 -4.98
N GLY A 91 -1.52 -16.51 -5.34
CA GLY A 91 -0.84 -17.11 -6.49
C GLY A 91 -0.61 -18.61 -6.34
N ALA A 92 -0.09 -19.05 -5.19
CA ALA A 92 0.17 -20.47 -4.91
C ALA A 92 -1.11 -21.34 -4.91
N VAL A 93 -2.24 -20.78 -4.47
CA VAL A 93 -3.54 -21.46 -4.51
C VAL A 93 -4.07 -21.54 -5.93
N SER A 94 -3.81 -20.52 -6.76
CA SER A 94 -4.28 -20.52 -8.15
C SER A 94 -3.46 -21.42 -9.06
N ASP A 95 -2.17 -21.59 -8.78
CA ASP A 95 -1.23 -22.43 -9.55
C ASP A 95 -1.48 -23.94 -9.35
N ASN A 96 -2.15 -24.31 -8.24
CA ASN A 96 -2.53 -25.69 -7.91
C ASN A 96 -3.88 -26.13 -8.50
N ARG A 97 -4.41 -25.41 -9.50
CA ARG A 97 -5.63 -25.73 -10.24
C ARG A 97 -5.34 -25.83 -11.73
#